data_AF-A0A7C6FVD3-F1
#
_entry.id   AF-A0A7C6FVD3-F1
#
_cell.length_a   1.000
_cell.length_b   1.000
_cell.length_c   1.000
_cell.angle_alpha   90.00
_cell.angle_beta   90.00
_cell.angle_gamma   90.00
#
_symmetry.space_group_name_H-M   'P 1'
#
loop_
_entity.id
_entity.type
_entity.pdbx_description
1 polymer ?
#
loop_
_entity_poly.entity_id
_entity_poly.type
_entity_poly.pdbx_seq_one_letter_code
_entity_poly.pdbx_strand_id
1 'polypeptide(L)' 'MVIMIVVVFIFLGLGDFPKLISTKKWKEIIVLSLLYVGVFVLAIMQATRGSIPSPMKAIHYVIDNYLKLSFPPPPE' A
#
# COMPACT_ATOMS: atom_id res chain seq x y z
N MET A 1 -15.57 7.45 0.51
CA MET A 1 -14.53 6.39 0.39
C MET A 1 -13.85 6.08 1.72
N VAL A 2 -13.33 7.07 2.46
CA VAL A 2 -12.58 6.84 3.70
C VAL A 2 -13.38 6.04 4.76
N ILE A 3 -14.66 6.36 4.98
CA ILE A 3 -15.51 5.62 5.94
C ILE A 3 -15.60 4.13 5.56
N MET A 4 -15.78 3.80 4.27
CA MET A 4 -15.83 2.41 3.81
C MET A 4 -14.48 1.70 4.04
N ILE A 5 -13.36 2.39 3.82
CA ILE A 5 -12.02 1.83 4.07
C ILE A 5 -11.87 1.47 5.54
N VAL A 6 -12.25 2.36 6.46
CA VAL A 6 -12.19 2.10 7.91
C VAL A 6 -13.05 0.89 8.28
N VAL A 7 -14.28 0.81 7.76
CA VAL A 7 -15.18 -0.32 8.03
C VAL A 7 -14.59 -1.64 7.53
N VAL A 8 -14.05 -1.69 6.32
CA VAL A 8 -13.41 -2.90 5.76
C VAL A 8 -12.22 -3.33 6.62
N PHE A 9 -11.37 -2.39 7.03
CA PHE A 9 -10.22 -2.69 7.89
C PHE A 9 -10.63 -3.21 9.27
N ILE A 10 -11.73 -2.72 9.84
CA ILE A 10 -12.28 -3.26 11.09
C ILE A 10 -12.73 -4.72 10.91
N PHE A 11 -13.47 -5.03 9.84
CA PHE A 11 -13.91 -6.41 9.58
C PHE A 11 -12.75 -7.37 9.35
N LEU A 12 -11.76 -6.97 8.56
CA LEU A 12 -10.56 -7.78 8.33
C LEU A 12 -9.78 -7.98 9.63
N GLY A 13 -9.59 -6.90 10.41
CA GLY A 13 -8.91 -6.95 11.70
C GLY A 13 -9.58 -7.90 12.69
N LEU A 14 -10.92 -7.86 12.76
CA LEU A 14 -11.71 -8.77 13.59
C LEU A 14 -11.68 -10.23 13.10
N GLY A 15 -11.37 -10.50 11.82
CA GLY A 15 -11.18 -11.86 11.32
C GLY A 15 -9.78 -12.42 11.60
N ASP A 16 -8.75 -11.61 11.35
CA ASP A 16 -7.36 -12.06 11.37
C ASP A 16 -6.73 -12.06 12.77
N PHE A 17 -6.95 -11.00 13.55
CA PHE A 17 -6.28 -10.83 14.85
C PHE A 17 -6.72 -11.83 15.94
N PRO A 18 -8.01 -12.20 16.12
CA PRO A 18 -8.40 -13.09 17.20
C PRO A 18 -7.78 -14.48 17.07
N LYS A 19 -7.66 -14.98 15.84
CA LYS A 19 -6.99 -16.26 15.55
C LYS A 19 -5.50 -16.23 15.91
N LEU A 20 -4.85 -15.10 15.64
CA LEU A 20 -3.42 -14.89 15.90
C LEU A 20 -3.12 -14.67 17.39
N ILE A 21 -4.02 -13.96 18.09
CA ILE A 21 -3.97 -13.78 19.55
C ILE A 21 -4.18 -15.13 20.26
N SER A 22 -5.15 -15.93 19.80
CA SER A 22 -5.44 -17.25 20.38
C SER A 22 -4.28 -18.22 20.26
N THR A 23 -3.44 -18.08 19.23
CA THR A 23 -2.27 -18.94 19.01
C THR A 23 -0.99 -18.40 19.65
N LYS A 24 -1.06 -17.27 20.39
CA LYS A 24 0.07 -16.59 21.05
C LYS A 24 1.26 -16.30 20.12
N LYS A 25 1.00 -16.11 18.83
CA LYS A 25 2.05 -15.89 17.83
C LYS A 25 2.42 -14.41 17.72
N TRP A 26 3.09 -13.90 18.74
CA TRP A 26 3.44 -12.48 18.87
C TRP A 26 4.25 -11.92 17.69
N LYS A 27 5.18 -12.71 17.13
CA LYS A 27 5.94 -12.30 15.93
C LYS A 27 5.04 -12.09 14.71
N GLU A 28 4.09 -12.99 14.47
CA GLU A 28 3.15 -12.89 13.35
C GLU A 28 2.21 -11.70 13.55
N ILE A 29 1.76 -11.42 14.79
CA ILE A 29 0.95 -10.23 15.11
C ILE A 29 1.68 -8.94 14.76
N ILE A 30 2.97 -8.83 15.11
CA ILE A 30 3.77 -7.63 14.82
C ILE A 30 3.90 -7.41 13.31
N VAL A 31 4.23 -8.46 12.56
CA VAL A 31 4.37 -8.38 11.09
C VAL A 31 3.05 -8.04 10.41
N LEU A 32 1.96 -8.71 10.82
CA LEU A 32 0.63 -8.47 10.28
C LEU A 32 0.15 -7.04 10.58
N SER A 33 0.39 -6.55 11.80
CA SER A 33 0.06 -5.19 12.20
C SER A 33 0.82 -4.14 11.36
N LEU A 34 2.12 -4.37 11.13
CA LEU A 34 2.93 -3.49 10.28
C LEU A 34 2.37 -3.43 8.84
N LEU A 35 2.02 -4.58 8.27
CA LEU A 35 1.37 -4.68 6.96
C LEU A 35 0.02 -3.97 6.93
N TYR A 36 -0.83 -4.19 7.93
CA TYR A 36 -2.14 -3.53 8.05
C TYR A 36 -2.00 -2.02 8.05
N VAL A 37 -1.09 -1.48 8.86
CA VAL A 37 -0.83 -0.04 8.92
C VAL A 37 -0.34 0.46 7.55
N GLY A 38 0.56 -0.25 6.89
CA GLY A 38 1.06 0.11 5.56
C GLY A 38 -0.05 0.20 4.52
N VAL A 39 -0.88 -0.84 4.40
CA VAL A 39 -2.00 -0.86 3.43
C VAL A 39 -3.05 0.18 3.80
N PHE A 40 -3.32 0.41 5.09
CA PHE A 40 -4.29 1.41 5.54
C PHE A 40 -3.86 2.84 5.13
N VAL A 41 -2.59 3.18 5.35
CA VAL A 41 -2.02 4.47 4.92
C VAL A 41 -2.12 4.63 3.41
N LEU A 42 -1.77 3.60 2.63
CA LEU A 42 -1.88 3.62 1.17
C LEU A 42 -3.34 3.78 0.71
N ALA A 43 -4.28 3.10 1.37
CA ALA A 43 -5.71 3.21 1.06
C ALA A 43 -6.25 4.61 1.36
N ILE A 44 -5.85 5.23 2.47
CA ILE A 44 -6.21 6.61 2.79
C ILE A 44 -5.61 7.56 1.75
N MET A 45 -4.34 7.41 1.38
CA MET A 45 -3.69 8.25 0.36
C MET A 45 -4.44 8.19 -0.98
N GLN A 46 -4.87 7.00 -1.43
CA GLN A 46 -5.70 6.88 -2.63
C GLN A 46 -7.04 7.60 -2.47
N ALA A 47 -7.70 7.41 -1.34
CA ALA A 47 -9.05 7.93 -1.10
C ALA A 47 -9.10 9.45 -0.96
N THR A 48 -8.02 10.09 -0.53
CA THR A 48 -7.93 11.55 -0.35
C THR A 48 -7.47 12.28 -1.62
N ARG A 49 -7.45 11.62 -2.80
CA ARG A 49 -6.90 12.14 -4.06
C ARG A 49 -5.43 12.58 -3.94
N GLY A 50 -4.71 12.11 -2.92
CA GLY A 50 -3.26 12.17 -2.96
C GLY A 50 -2.83 11.34 -4.16
N SER A 51 -2.28 11.98 -5.19
CA SER A 51 -1.69 11.28 -6.32
C SER A 51 -0.68 10.32 -5.74
N ILE A 52 -1.02 9.02 -5.67
CA ILE A 52 -0.01 8.01 -5.40
C ILE A 52 0.98 8.18 -6.55
N PRO A 53 2.23 8.59 -6.27
CA PRO A 53 3.22 8.68 -7.33
C PRO A 53 3.27 7.28 -7.92
N SER A 54 2.85 7.15 -9.18
CA SER A 54 2.75 5.83 -9.77
C SER A 54 4.14 5.20 -9.69
N PRO A 55 4.26 3.93 -9.27
CA PRO A 55 5.55 3.23 -9.28
C PRO A 55 6.21 3.34 -10.66
N MET A 56 5.39 3.40 -11.72
CA MET A 56 5.80 3.69 -13.08
C MET A 56 6.59 5.00 -13.18
N LYS A 57 6.14 6.09 -12.55
CA LYS A 57 6.86 7.37 -12.54
C LYS A 57 8.21 7.28 -11.81
N ALA A 58 8.29 6.49 -10.75
CA ALA A 58 9.55 6.23 -10.06
C ALA A 58 10.51 5.39 -10.92
N ILE A 59 9.99 4.37 -11.62
CA ILE A 59 10.75 3.55 -12.55
C ILE A 59 11.25 4.40 -13.73
N HIS A 60 10.40 5.23 -14.32
CA HIS A 60 10.78 6.18 -15.36
C HIS A 60 11.88 7.13 -14.87
N TYR A 61 11.79 7.66 -13.64
CA TYR A 61 12.84 8.50 -13.06
C TYR A 61 14.17 7.74 -12.94
N VAL A 62 14.14 6.48 -12.51
CA VAL A 62 15.37 5.68 -12.43
C VAL A 62 15.94 5.38 -13.82
N ILE A 63 15.08 5.05 -14.80
CA ILE A 63 15.50 4.76 -16.17
C ILE A 63 16.12 5.99 -16.83
N ASP A 64 15.46 7.14 -16.72
CA ASP A 64 15.90 8.37 -17.39
C ASP A 64 17.17 8.94 -16.73
N ASN A 65 17.26 8.86 -15.40
CA ASN A 65 18.34 9.50 -14.65
C ASN A 65 19.59 8.61 -14.46
N TYR A 66 19.42 7.28 -14.37
CA TYR A 66 20.54 6.33 -14.19
C TYR A 66 20.87 5.54 -15.46
N LEU A 67 19.86 5.12 -16.24
CA LEU A 67 20.09 4.35 -17.46
C LEU A 67 20.21 5.24 -18.70
N LYS A 68 19.77 6.51 -18.65
CA LYS A 68 19.72 7.45 -19.80
C LYS A 68 19.07 6.85 -21.05
N LEU A 69 18.19 5.87 -20.87
CA LEU A 69 17.38 5.30 -21.95
C LEU A 69 16.17 6.21 -22.13
N SER A 70 16.41 7.39 -22.68
CA SER A 70 15.35 8.30 -23.08
C SER A 70 14.66 7.68 -24.30
N PHE A 71 13.50 7.06 -24.08
CA PHE A 71 12.66 6.61 -25.18
C PHE A 71 12.03 7.84 -25.84
N PRO A 72 12.11 7.99 -27.17
CA PRO A 72 11.40 9.06 -27.85
C PRO A 72 9.89 8.93 -27.58
N PRO A 73 9.16 10.05 -27.41
CA PRO A 73 7.73 10.00 -27.17
C PRO A 73 7.01 9.27 -28.30
N PRO A 74 5.93 8.50 -28.02
CA PRO A 74 5.14 7.84 -29.06
C PRO A 74 4.55 8.89 -30.02
N PRO A 75 4.47 8.61 -31.34
CA PRO A 75 3.87 9.53 -32.30
C PRO A 75 2.38 9.75 -32.01
N GLU A 76 1.95 11.02 -32.14
CA GLU A 76 0.57 11.51 -31.95
C GLU A 76 -0.45 10.92 -32.93
#